data_AF-A0A9C8HUG4-F1
#
_entry.id   AF-A0A9C8HUG4-F1
#
_cell.length_a   1.000
_cell.length_b   1.000
_cell.length_c   1.000
_cell.angle_alpha   90.00
_cell.angle_beta   90.00
_cell.angle_gamma   90.00
#
_symmetry.space_group_name_H-M   'P 1'
#
loop_
_entity.id
_entity.type
_entity.pdbx_description
1 polymer ?
#
loop_
_entity_poly.entity_id
_entity_poly.type
_entity_poly.pdbx_seq_one_letter_code
_entity_poly.pdbx_strand_id
1 'polypeptide(L)'
;MTRRFLFFLFLFISVSCGPQKSELRKETFLPEESGKVSVQSILHLEGTVVAGPSEIIACAGEKEITLYRNMEKEVFLSFRKPVGRLQWGADGEHLYFIEYDNFIAPFHWMNAGTLKRYSLLTEEIQVLSHDGNVSFYTLSDELLYISLGSLYRCKVNKGGSDCEKIVNGFCVAAYPLGSRYALYRRTEREIIAVADKKGKIVAELDKGPVRNRLLPAYALSAEGEEIVLDVRGRRERYRLRGKTLEPVSDGLPNRPLPAQIITAGSMRIRWELEEEQITLFAVTGEEDIYLTHAPGKRPLDFQMWGEYVFLRWSDGALLIRLASAL
;
A
#
# COMPACT_ATOMS: atom_id res chain seq x y z
N MET A 1 -21.76 19.23 74.48
CA MET A 1 -20.97 17.98 74.52
C MET A 1 -19.96 18.04 73.37
N THR A 2 -18.72 18.52 73.55
CA THR A 2 -17.51 17.77 74.01
C THR A 2 -17.30 16.47 73.23
N ARG A 3 -16.18 16.11 72.60
CA ARG A 3 -14.76 16.55 72.56
C ARG A 3 -14.16 15.81 71.32
N ARG A 4 -13.42 16.47 70.42
CA ARG A 4 -11.94 16.47 70.29
C ARG A 4 -11.25 15.10 70.09
N PHE A 5 -10.57 14.97 68.94
CA PHE A 5 -9.18 14.48 68.74
C PHE A 5 -8.87 14.74 67.25
N LEU A 6 -8.16 15.78 66.78
CA LEU A 6 -6.93 16.49 67.13
C LEU A 6 -5.63 15.69 66.87
N PHE A 7 -4.95 16.08 65.78
CA PHE A 7 -3.49 16.07 65.52
C PHE A 7 -2.80 14.70 65.35
N PHE A 8 -1.87 14.51 64.42
CA PHE A 8 -0.71 15.36 64.11
C PHE A 8 -0.33 15.37 62.63
N LEU A 9 -0.05 16.59 62.15
CA LEU A 9 0.80 16.98 61.03
C LEU A 9 2.28 16.70 61.38
N PHE A 10 3.16 16.79 60.36
CA PHE A 10 4.64 16.91 60.37
C PHE A 10 5.38 15.66 59.86
N LEU A 11 6.35 15.71 58.94
CA LEU A 11 7.10 16.79 58.27
C LEU A 11 7.91 16.14 57.11
N PHE A 12 7.97 16.81 55.95
CA PHE A 12 9.05 16.89 54.95
C PHE A 12 9.90 15.67 54.59
N ILE A 13 9.96 15.36 53.28
CA ILE A 13 11.20 15.57 52.50
C ILE A 13 10.81 16.18 51.14
N SER A 14 11.21 17.44 50.96
CA SER A 14 11.45 18.08 49.68
C SER A 14 12.57 17.36 48.94
N VAL A 15 12.27 16.74 47.79
CA VAL A 15 13.26 16.55 46.73
C VAL A 15 12.80 17.33 45.51
N SER A 16 13.46 18.47 45.38
CA SER A 16 13.58 19.23 44.14
C SER A 16 14.12 18.32 43.04
N CYS A 17 13.37 18.16 41.95
CA CYS A 17 13.92 17.97 40.62
C CYS A 17 12.97 18.68 39.68
N GLY A 18 13.43 19.81 39.14
CA GLY A 18 12.66 20.65 38.24
C GLY A 18 12.27 19.92 36.94
N PRO A 19 11.48 20.57 36.08
CA PRO A 19 11.20 20.05 34.76
C PRO A 19 12.51 20.04 33.97
N GLN A 20 13.16 18.87 33.92
CA GLN A 20 14.25 18.64 33.01
C GLN A 20 13.62 18.67 31.61
N LYS A 21 13.82 19.78 30.91
CA LYS A 21 13.59 19.87 29.46
C LYS A 21 14.26 18.64 28.86
N SER A 22 13.46 17.71 28.34
CA SER A 22 13.97 16.72 27.41
C SER A 22 14.38 17.52 26.18
N GLU A 23 15.64 17.93 26.14
CA GLU A 23 16.27 18.29 24.89
C GLU A 23 16.01 17.11 23.95
N LEU A 24 15.29 17.38 22.86
CA LEU A 24 15.35 16.55 21.67
C LEU A 24 16.83 16.34 21.40
N ARG A 25 17.32 15.15 21.74
CA ARG A 25 18.63 14.69 21.33
C ARG A 25 18.54 14.59 19.82
N LYS A 26 18.88 15.66 19.13
CA LYS A 26 19.30 15.59 17.73
C LYS A 26 20.55 14.74 17.77
N GLU A 27 20.39 13.44 17.60
CA GLU A 27 21.50 12.55 17.33
C GLU A 27 22.18 13.08 16.08
N THR A 28 23.27 13.80 16.30
CA THR A 28 24.10 14.32 15.24
C THR A 28 25.04 13.17 14.90
N PHE A 29 24.64 12.37 13.93
CA PHE A 29 25.53 11.37 13.35
C PHE A 29 26.69 12.12 12.69
N LEU A 30 27.89 12.01 13.27
CA LEU A 30 29.12 12.43 12.62
C LEU A 30 29.46 11.37 11.55
N PRO A 31 29.57 11.73 10.27
CA PRO A 31 30.12 10.83 9.28
C PRO A 31 31.64 11.03 9.24
N GLU A 32 32.40 10.01 9.62
CA GLU A 32 33.77 9.87 9.15
C GLU A 32 33.95 8.46 8.58
N GLU A 33 33.82 8.36 7.25
CA GLU A 33 34.78 7.70 6.37
C GLU A 33 34.33 7.87 4.91
N SER A 34 35.24 8.35 4.08
CA SER A 34 35.09 8.57 2.64
C SER A 34 34.55 7.33 1.90
N GLY A 35 33.51 7.51 1.07
CA GLY A 35 33.02 6.49 0.12
C GLY A 35 31.88 5.61 0.61
N LYS A 36 31.42 5.73 1.86
CA LYS A 36 30.36 4.86 2.41
C LYS A 36 28.97 5.40 2.11
N VAL A 37 28.13 4.55 1.50
CA VAL A 37 26.67 4.77 1.44
C VAL A 37 26.14 4.79 2.87
N SER A 38 25.36 5.82 3.23
CA SER A 38 24.76 5.96 4.56
C SER A 38 23.30 6.39 4.45
N VAL A 39 22.52 6.22 5.52
CA VAL A 39 21.14 6.71 5.58
C VAL A 39 21.14 8.16 6.06
N GLN A 40 20.63 9.06 5.22
CA GLN A 40 20.49 10.47 5.57
C GLN A 40 19.21 10.74 6.35
N SER A 41 18.09 10.14 5.91
CA SER A 41 16.80 10.32 6.57
C SER A 41 15.84 9.18 6.26
N ILE A 42 14.88 8.95 7.18
CA ILE A 42 13.80 7.98 7.04
C ILE A 42 12.48 8.69 7.30
N LEU A 43 11.51 8.49 6.40
CA LEU A 43 10.13 8.93 6.54
C LEU A 43 9.24 7.69 6.63
N HIS A 44 8.57 7.56 7.77
CA HIS A 44 7.54 6.54 7.98
C HIS A 44 6.20 7.08 7.48
N LEU A 45 5.54 6.31 6.63
CA LEU A 45 4.22 6.61 6.08
C LEU A 45 3.21 5.56 6.54
N GLU A 46 2.12 6.02 7.13
CA GLU A 46 1.02 5.15 7.59
C GLU A 46 -0.20 5.29 6.69
N GLY A 47 -0.88 4.17 6.42
CA GLY A 47 -2.10 4.13 5.60
C GLY A 47 -1.86 3.60 4.19
N THR A 48 -2.71 4.00 3.23
CA THR A 48 -2.55 3.52 1.85
C THR A 48 -1.52 4.40 1.13
N VAL A 49 -0.38 3.81 0.74
CA VAL A 49 0.72 4.54 0.09
C VAL A 49 0.91 4.04 -1.34
N VAL A 50 1.06 4.95 -2.30
CA VAL A 50 1.45 4.62 -3.69
C VAL A 50 2.53 5.58 -4.20
N ALA A 51 3.58 5.00 -4.78
CA ALA A 51 4.58 5.76 -5.52
C ALA A 51 4.01 6.13 -6.90
N GLY A 52 4.22 7.38 -7.27
CA GLY A 52 3.78 7.99 -8.52
C GLY A 52 4.94 8.28 -9.48
N PRO A 53 4.67 8.99 -10.57
CA PRO A 53 5.72 9.47 -11.46
C PRO A 53 6.63 10.47 -10.75
N SER A 54 7.84 10.66 -11.30
CA SER A 54 8.73 11.76 -10.90
C SER A 54 8.91 11.90 -9.39
N GLU A 55 9.03 10.76 -8.70
CA GLU A 55 9.42 10.70 -7.29
C GLU A 55 8.36 11.23 -6.31
N ILE A 56 7.11 11.41 -6.77
CA ILE A 56 5.98 11.81 -5.94
C ILE A 56 5.38 10.58 -5.25
N ILE A 57 5.13 10.67 -3.94
CA ILE A 57 4.44 9.63 -3.17
C ILE A 57 3.12 10.17 -2.66
N ALA A 58 2.03 9.45 -2.90
CA ALA A 58 0.74 9.74 -2.30
C ALA A 58 0.49 8.84 -1.09
N CYS A 59 0.11 9.43 0.03
CA CYS A 59 -0.21 8.75 1.27
C CYS A 59 -1.62 9.14 1.73
N ALA A 60 -2.53 8.17 1.80
CA ALA A 60 -3.86 8.37 2.36
C ALA A 60 -3.88 7.96 3.83
N GLY A 61 -4.10 8.96 4.69
CA GLY A 61 -4.51 8.74 6.08
C GLY A 61 -6.02 8.48 6.16
N GLU A 62 -6.61 8.59 7.36
CA GLU A 62 -8.04 8.31 7.51
C GLU A 62 -8.89 9.24 6.63
N LYS A 63 -8.71 10.56 6.72
CA LYS A 63 -9.55 11.57 6.02
C LYS A 63 -8.72 12.60 5.26
N GLU A 64 -7.52 12.21 4.86
CA GLU A 64 -6.59 13.10 4.19
C GLU A 64 -5.74 12.33 3.19
N ILE A 65 -5.29 13.04 2.15
CA ILE A 65 -4.25 12.57 1.24
C ILE A 65 -3.13 13.60 1.27
N THR A 66 -1.93 13.14 1.59
CA THR A 66 -0.71 13.95 1.55
C THR A 66 0.15 13.50 0.37
N LEU A 67 0.59 14.44 -0.45
CA LEU A 67 1.58 14.21 -1.49
C LEU A 67 2.95 14.63 -0.99
N TYR A 68 3.93 13.75 -1.14
CA TYR A 68 5.31 13.99 -0.80
C TYR A 68 6.17 14.01 -2.05
N ARG A 69 7.15 14.89 -2.09
CA ARG A 69 8.25 14.87 -3.05
C ARG A 69 9.54 15.04 -2.29
N ASN A 70 10.53 14.18 -2.54
CA ASN A 70 11.83 14.25 -1.87
C ASN A 70 11.75 14.21 -0.33
N MET A 71 10.78 13.46 0.21
CA MET A 71 10.43 13.39 1.65
C MET A 71 9.79 14.66 2.24
N GLU A 72 9.56 15.70 1.44
CA GLU A 72 8.86 16.91 1.86
C GLU A 72 7.39 16.86 1.46
N LYS A 73 6.53 17.43 2.31
CA LYS A 73 5.10 17.54 2.04
C LYS A 73 4.85 18.64 1.01
N GLU A 74 4.32 18.26 -0.15
CA GLU A 74 4.03 19.17 -1.28
C GLU A 74 2.56 19.60 -1.30
N VAL A 75 1.64 18.65 -1.17
CA VAL A 75 0.19 18.90 -1.23
C VAL A 75 -0.53 18.22 -0.08
N PHE A 76 -1.59 18.86 0.41
CA PHE A 76 -2.47 18.33 1.44
C PHE A 76 -3.94 18.47 1.05
N LEU A 77 -4.63 17.35 0.94
CA LEU A 77 -6.05 17.29 0.65
C LEU A 77 -6.79 16.77 1.88
N SER A 78 -7.80 17.51 2.35
CA SER A 78 -8.61 17.13 3.51
C SER A 78 -10.04 16.80 3.09
N PHE A 79 -10.60 15.76 3.68
CA PHE A 79 -11.91 15.22 3.34
C PHE A 79 -12.79 15.09 4.59
N ARG A 80 -14.11 15.09 4.40
CA ARG A 80 -15.06 14.86 5.51
C ARG A 80 -15.21 13.38 5.85
N LYS A 81 -14.93 12.52 4.88
CA LYS A 81 -15.14 11.08 4.90
C LYS A 81 -13.81 10.35 4.76
N PRO A 82 -13.74 9.07 5.15
CA PRO A 82 -12.53 8.31 4.96
C PRO A 82 -12.10 8.25 3.50
N VAL A 83 -10.80 8.26 3.25
CA VAL A 83 -10.23 8.14 1.90
C VAL A 83 -9.24 6.98 1.84
N GLY A 84 -9.09 6.40 0.67
CA GLY A 84 -8.09 5.38 0.47
C GLY A 84 -8.16 4.77 -0.91
N ARG A 85 -7.42 3.67 -1.08
CA ARG A 85 -7.21 3.02 -2.37
C ARG A 85 -6.74 4.03 -3.42
N LEU A 86 -5.44 4.30 -3.39
CA LEU A 86 -4.81 5.24 -4.29
C LEU A 86 -4.31 4.52 -5.54
N GLN A 87 -4.34 5.21 -6.69
CA GLN A 87 -3.64 4.78 -7.90
C GLN A 87 -3.33 6.00 -8.76
N TRP A 88 -2.10 6.09 -9.25
CA TRP A 88 -1.72 7.10 -10.23
C TRP A 88 -2.21 6.71 -11.63
N GLY A 89 -2.65 7.71 -12.40
CA GLY A 89 -2.89 7.57 -13.83
C GLY A 89 -1.57 7.31 -14.58
N ALA A 90 -1.66 6.70 -15.77
CA ALA A 90 -0.48 6.46 -16.62
C ALA A 90 0.18 7.75 -17.13
N ASP A 91 -0.58 8.85 -17.18
CA ASP A 91 -0.07 10.19 -17.46
C ASP A 91 0.79 10.75 -16.33
N GLY A 92 0.63 10.22 -15.12
CA GLY A 92 1.30 10.71 -13.93
C GLY A 92 0.76 12.02 -13.36
N GLU A 93 -0.18 12.67 -14.05
CA GLU A 93 -0.72 13.98 -13.66
C GLU A 93 -1.94 13.85 -12.76
N HIS A 94 -2.52 12.66 -12.70
CA HIS A 94 -3.77 12.41 -12.00
C HIS A 94 -3.63 11.34 -10.91
N LEU A 95 -4.10 11.67 -9.71
CA LEU A 95 -4.25 10.71 -8.62
C LEU A 95 -5.72 10.30 -8.48
N TYR A 96 -5.99 9.01 -8.58
CA TYR A 96 -7.33 8.46 -8.39
C TYR A 96 -7.44 7.90 -6.97
N PHE A 97 -8.64 7.98 -6.40
CA PHE A 97 -8.91 7.50 -5.04
C PHE A 97 -10.40 7.27 -4.80
N ILE A 98 -10.74 6.50 -3.76
CA ILE A 98 -12.11 6.39 -3.26
C ILE A 98 -12.27 7.25 -2.01
N GLU A 99 -13.29 8.10 -1.98
CA GLU A 99 -13.82 8.68 -0.75
C GLU A 99 -15.00 7.81 -0.28
N TYR A 100 -14.84 7.15 0.88
CA TYR A 100 -15.75 6.13 1.38
C TYR A 100 -16.93 6.73 2.15
N ASP A 101 -18.14 6.35 1.74
CA ASP A 101 -19.36 6.54 2.53
C ASP A 101 -19.42 5.55 3.69
N ASN A 102 -18.89 4.34 3.47
CA ASN A 102 -18.76 3.29 4.46
C ASN A 102 -17.37 2.64 4.34
N PHE A 103 -16.57 2.73 5.39
CA PHE A 103 -15.24 2.16 5.48
C PHE A 103 -15.14 1.20 6.65
N ILE A 104 -14.81 -0.06 6.35
CA ILE A 104 -14.67 -1.11 7.36
C ILE A 104 -13.19 -1.41 7.60
N ALA A 105 -12.45 -1.68 6.52
CA ALA A 105 -11.02 -1.95 6.56
C ALA A 105 -10.42 -1.85 5.14
N PRO A 106 -9.09 -1.73 4.98
CA PRO A 106 -8.45 -1.82 3.68
C PRO A 106 -8.85 -3.10 2.93
N PHE A 107 -9.12 -2.97 1.63
CA PHE A 107 -9.53 -4.08 0.72
C PHE A 107 -10.83 -4.80 1.10
N HIS A 108 -11.59 -4.31 2.07
CA HIS A 108 -12.85 -4.92 2.46
C HIS A 108 -13.91 -4.76 1.34
N TRP A 109 -14.52 -5.88 0.93
CA TRP A 109 -15.41 -5.92 -0.23
C TRP A 109 -16.74 -5.17 -0.05
N MET A 110 -17.18 -4.97 1.20
CA MET A 110 -18.33 -4.12 1.56
C MET A 110 -17.96 -2.63 1.78
N ASN A 111 -16.70 -2.23 1.57
CA ASN A 111 -16.41 -0.79 1.49
C ASN A 111 -17.22 -0.21 0.35
N ALA A 112 -17.72 1.01 0.51
CA ALA A 112 -18.51 1.68 -0.50
C ALA A 112 -18.19 3.16 -0.48
N GLY A 113 -18.05 3.75 -1.66
CA GLY A 113 -17.76 5.16 -1.78
C GLY A 113 -17.82 5.68 -3.21
N THR A 114 -17.31 6.89 -3.35
CA THR A 114 -17.27 7.62 -4.60
C THR A 114 -15.84 7.61 -5.15
N LEU A 115 -15.67 7.12 -6.38
CA LEU A 115 -14.42 7.21 -7.11
C LEU A 115 -14.20 8.65 -7.57
N LYS A 116 -13.04 9.21 -7.22
CA LYS A 116 -12.62 10.57 -7.55
C LYS A 116 -11.24 10.57 -8.19
N ARG A 117 -10.93 11.69 -8.83
CA ARG A 117 -9.62 11.99 -9.43
C ARG A 117 -9.20 13.39 -9.06
N TYR A 118 -7.98 13.54 -8.58
CA TYR A 118 -7.31 14.81 -8.36
C TYR A 118 -6.32 15.08 -9.50
N SER A 119 -6.30 16.31 -10.02
CA SER A 119 -5.31 16.75 -11.03
C SER A 119 -4.20 17.55 -10.37
N LEU A 120 -2.94 17.20 -10.64
CA LEU A 120 -1.78 18.00 -10.23
C LEU A 120 -1.67 19.32 -11.00
N LEU A 121 -2.27 19.42 -12.19
CA LEU A 121 -2.15 20.59 -13.05
C LEU A 121 -3.15 21.69 -12.68
N THR A 122 -4.40 21.30 -12.41
CA THR A 122 -5.47 22.26 -12.08
C THR A 122 -5.77 22.32 -10.58
N GLU A 123 -5.21 21.40 -9.79
CA GLU A 123 -5.51 21.22 -8.36
C GLU A 123 -6.99 20.94 -8.06
N GLU A 124 -7.74 20.46 -9.05
CA GLU A 124 -9.17 20.18 -8.91
C GLU A 124 -9.45 18.69 -8.64
N ILE A 125 -10.51 18.44 -7.88
CA ILE A 125 -11.05 17.10 -7.64
C ILE A 125 -12.31 16.91 -8.46
N GLN A 126 -12.30 15.89 -9.31
CA GLN A 126 -13.43 15.45 -10.11
C GLN A 126 -14.02 14.14 -9.58
N VAL A 127 -15.36 14.05 -9.57
CA VAL A 127 -16.09 12.82 -9.31
C VAL A 127 -16.23 12.01 -10.59
N LEU A 128 -15.87 10.73 -10.56
CA LEU A 128 -15.93 9.83 -11.72
C LEU A 128 -17.08 8.84 -11.68
N SER A 129 -17.51 8.41 -10.49
CA SER A 129 -18.64 7.48 -10.32
C SER A 129 -19.87 8.20 -9.77
N HIS A 130 -21.06 7.90 -10.29
CA HIS A 130 -22.31 8.51 -9.83
C HIS A 130 -22.96 7.81 -8.64
N ASP A 131 -22.61 6.54 -8.39
CA ASP A 131 -23.48 5.65 -7.59
C ASP A 131 -23.08 5.54 -6.10
N GLY A 132 -21.99 6.17 -5.65
CA GLY A 132 -21.52 6.13 -4.24
C GLY A 132 -21.23 4.73 -3.67
N ASN A 133 -21.15 3.71 -4.52
CA ASN A 133 -21.06 2.30 -4.12
C ASN A 133 -19.81 1.59 -4.65
N VAL A 134 -18.77 2.34 -4.99
CA VAL A 134 -17.51 1.78 -5.48
C VAL A 134 -16.71 1.21 -4.31
N SER A 135 -16.37 -0.09 -4.40
CA SER A 135 -15.55 -0.80 -3.40
C SER A 135 -14.12 -1.03 -3.85
N PHE A 136 -13.91 -1.09 -5.17
CA PHE A 136 -12.62 -1.38 -5.80
C PHE A 136 -12.57 -0.69 -7.16
N TYR A 137 -11.40 -0.20 -7.56
CA TYR A 137 -11.10 0.17 -8.94
C TYR A 137 -9.64 -0.13 -9.32
N THR A 138 -9.37 -0.31 -10.61
CA THR A 138 -8.02 -0.32 -11.14
C THR A 138 -7.97 0.45 -12.45
N LEU A 139 -6.85 1.12 -12.68
CA LEU A 139 -6.55 1.83 -13.92
C LEU A 139 -5.56 1.02 -14.75
N SER A 140 -5.83 1.00 -16.05
CA SER A 140 -5.00 0.46 -17.11
C SER A 140 -5.27 1.31 -18.37
N ASP A 141 -5.29 0.71 -19.56
CA ASP A 141 -5.88 1.35 -20.76
C ASP A 141 -7.37 1.69 -20.56
N GLU A 142 -8.03 0.97 -19.64
CA GLU A 142 -9.41 1.16 -19.24
C GLU A 142 -9.52 1.35 -17.71
N LEU A 143 -10.53 2.10 -17.26
CA LEU A 143 -10.91 2.11 -15.85
C LEU A 143 -11.83 0.91 -15.60
N LEU A 144 -11.43 0.03 -14.69
CA LEU A 144 -12.29 -1.01 -14.16
C LEU A 144 -12.69 -0.63 -12.74
N TYR A 145 -13.97 -0.73 -12.40
CA TYR A 145 -14.37 -0.63 -11.00
C TYR A 145 -15.45 -1.63 -10.62
N ILE A 146 -15.52 -1.92 -9.33
CA ILE A 146 -16.53 -2.78 -8.74
C ILE A 146 -17.49 -1.91 -7.95
N SER A 147 -18.77 -2.01 -8.30
CA SER A 147 -19.88 -1.39 -7.58
C SER A 147 -20.94 -2.43 -7.28
N LEU A 148 -21.38 -2.50 -6.02
CA LEU A 148 -22.33 -3.52 -5.54
C LEU A 148 -21.92 -4.96 -5.95
N GLY A 149 -20.62 -5.23 -5.90
CA GLY A 149 -20.04 -6.52 -6.30
C GLY A 149 -20.07 -6.82 -7.81
N SER A 150 -20.53 -5.93 -8.67
CA SER A 150 -20.48 -6.12 -10.13
C SER A 150 -19.28 -5.40 -10.72
N LEU A 151 -18.65 -5.98 -11.74
CA LEU A 151 -17.55 -5.35 -12.46
C LEU A 151 -18.09 -4.45 -13.58
N TYR A 152 -17.62 -3.23 -13.60
CA TYR A 152 -17.86 -2.24 -14.64
C TYR A 152 -16.55 -1.92 -15.37
N ARG A 153 -16.66 -1.76 -16.68
CA ARG A 153 -15.62 -1.19 -17.53
C ARG A 153 -16.03 0.20 -17.92
N CYS A 154 -15.13 1.16 -17.75
CA CYS A 154 -15.41 2.56 -17.93
C CYS A 154 -14.38 3.25 -18.81
N LYS A 155 -14.85 4.21 -19.59
CA LYS A 155 -14.01 5.19 -20.28
C LYS A 155 -14.03 6.49 -19.50
N VAL A 156 -12.85 6.97 -19.11
CA VAL A 156 -12.71 8.26 -18.42
C VAL A 156 -12.80 9.39 -19.46
N ASN A 157 -13.68 10.35 -19.22
CA ASN A 157 -13.91 11.51 -20.06
C ASN A 157 -13.70 12.80 -19.24
N LYS A 158 -13.64 13.97 -19.91
CA LYS A 158 -13.46 15.27 -19.23
C LYS A 158 -14.53 15.58 -18.18
N GLY A 159 -15.73 14.97 -18.27
CA GLY A 159 -16.86 15.22 -17.37
C GLY A 159 -17.17 14.10 -16.36
N GLY A 160 -16.44 12.98 -16.36
CA GLY A 160 -16.77 11.81 -15.54
C GLY A 160 -16.33 10.51 -16.19
N SER A 161 -17.12 9.46 -16.06
CA SER A 161 -16.86 8.19 -16.74
C SER A 161 -18.12 7.55 -17.33
N ASP A 162 -18.00 7.01 -18.54
CA ASP A 162 -19.05 6.21 -19.19
C ASP A 162 -18.79 4.74 -18.91
N CYS A 163 -19.73 4.06 -18.26
CA CYS A 163 -19.51 2.73 -17.72
C CYS A 163 -20.50 1.69 -18.26
N GLU A 164 -19.97 0.52 -18.58
CA GLU A 164 -20.72 -0.67 -18.95
C GLU A 164 -20.48 -1.76 -17.91
N LYS A 165 -21.56 -2.36 -17.40
CA LYS A 165 -21.47 -3.54 -16.53
C LYS A 165 -21.07 -4.74 -17.39
N ILE A 166 -19.94 -5.36 -17.05
CA ILE A 166 -19.43 -6.52 -17.79
C ILE A 166 -19.61 -7.84 -17.01
N VAL A 167 -19.51 -7.84 -15.68
CA VAL A 167 -19.72 -9.05 -14.87
C VAL A 167 -20.70 -8.78 -13.74
N ASN A 168 -21.67 -9.68 -13.57
CA ASN A 168 -22.69 -9.58 -12.54
C ASN A 168 -22.22 -10.17 -11.20
N GLY A 169 -22.24 -9.33 -10.16
CA GLY A 169 -22.19 -9.74 -8.76
C GLY A 169 -20.91 -10.44 -8.29
N PHE A 170 -20.76 -10.48 -6.97
CA PHE A 170 -19.73 -11.24 -6.24
C PHE A 170 -18.27 -10.90 -6.55
N CYS A 171 -17.97 -9.88 -7.34
CA CYS A 171 -16.62 -9.42 -7.59
C CYS A 171 -16.10 -8.63 -6.37
N VAL A 172 -14.87 -8.93 -5.97
CA VAL A 172 -14.13 -8.23 -4.90
C VAL A 172 -12.99 -7.41 -5.49
N ALA A 173 -12.28 -7.99 -6.47
CA ALA A 173 -11.19 -7.34 -7.18
C ALA A 173 -11.18 -7.77 -8.65
N ALA A 174 -10.67 -6.89 -9.52
CA ALA A 174 -10.48 -7.17 -10.94
C ALA A 174 -9.22 -6.47 -11.45
N TYR A 175 -8.42 -7.16 -12.25
CA TYR A 175 -7.23 -6.61 -12.91
C TYR A 175 -7.20 -6.97 -14.40
N PRO A 176 -6.64 -6.12 -15.26
CA PRO A 176 -6.36 -6.50 -16.64
C PRO A 176 -5.38 -7.68 -16.69
N LEU A 177 -5.61 -8.61 -17.62
CA LEU A 177 -4.76 -9.77 -17.85
C LEU A 177 -4.67 -10.00 -19.37
N GLY A 178 -3.73 -9.31 -20.02
CA GLY A 178 -3.67 -9.25 -21.48
C GLY A 178 -4.99 -8.77 -22.09
N SER A 179 -5.59 -9.60 -22.94
CA SER A 179 -6.91 -9.35 -23.55
C SER A 179 -8.11 -9.77 -22.66
N ARG A 180 -7.87 -10.12 -21.41
CA ARG A 180 -8.87 -10.65 -20.46
C ARG A 180 -8.84 -9.86 -19.15
N TYR A 181 -9.66 -10.29 -18.20
CA TYR A 181 -9.68 -9.77 -16.84
C TYR A 181 -9.47 -10.92 -15.85
N ALA A 182 -8.51 -10.76 -14.95
CA ALA A 182 -8.38 -11.58 -13.75
C ALA A 182 -9.36 -11.06 -12.70
N LEU A 183 -10.17 -11.94 -12.13
CA LEU A 183 -11.21 -11.62 -11.17
C LEU A 183 -10.98 -12.40 -9.89
N TYR A 184 -11.24 -11.73 -8.77
CA TYR A 184 -11.41 -12.40 -7.50
C TYR A 184 -12.86 -12.20 -7.09
N ARG A 185 -13.56 -13.32 -6.98
CA ARG A 185 -14.98 -13.40 -6.71
C ARG A 185 -15.20 -14.09 -5.37
N ARG A 186 -16.22 -13.64 -4.66
CA ARG A 186 -16.57 -14.12 -3.34
C ARG A 186 -18.07 -14.31 -3.22
N THR A 187 -18.47 -15.57 -3.12
CA THR A 187 -19.84 -16.01 -2.84
C THR A 187 -19.83 -16.61 -1.42
N GLU A 188 -20.17 -17.90 -1.31
CA GLU A 188 -19.83 -18.75 -0.16
C GLU A 188 -18.41 -19.32 -0.27
N ARG A 189 -17.79 -19.19 -1.46
CA ARG A 189 -16.45 -19.68 -1.77
C ARG A 189 -15.56 -18.56 -2.28
N GLU A 190 -14.26 -18.72 -2.07
CA GLU A 190 -13.22 -17.87 -2.62
C GLU A 190 -12.91 -18.37 -4.03
N ILE A 191 -13.18 -17.58 -5.07
CA ILE A 191 -13.05 -17.99 -6.47
C ILE A 191 -12.11 -17.03 -7.20
N ILE A 192 -11.10 -17.57 -7.87
CA ILE A 192 -10.31 -16.83 -8.85
C ILE A 192 -10.85 -17.17 -10.22
N ALA A 193 -11.21 -16.16 -11.00
CA ALA A 193 -11.79 -16.37 -12.32
C ALA A 193 -11.05 -15.55 -13.36
N VAL A 194 -11.14 -15.98 -14.61
CA VAL A 194 -10.75 -15.17 -15.76
C VAL A 194 -11.99 -14.92 -16.60
N ALA A 195 -12.22 -13.67 -16.97
CA ALA A 195 -13.28 -13.26 -17.87
C ALA A 195 -12.71 -12.68 -19.17
N ASP A 196 -13.43 -12.86 -20.28
CA ASP A 196 -13.13 -12.12 -21.51
C ASP A 196 -13.59 -10.65 -21.44
N LYS A 197 -13.31 -9.86 -22.49
CA LYS A 197 -13.73 -8.45 -22.59
C LYS A 197 -15.25 -8.22 -22.59
N LYS A 198 -16.06 -9.27 -22.76
CA LYS A 198 -17.52 -9.24 -22.67
C LYS A 198 -18.01 -9.72 -21.29
N GLY A 199 -17.09 -10.02 -20.38
CA GLY A 199 -17.38 -10.51 -19.03
C GLY A 199 -17.79 -11.98 -18.96
N LYS A 200 -17.65 -12.75 -20.04
CA LYS A 200 -17.89 -14.20 -19.99
C LYS A 200 -16.74 -14.86 -19.24
N ILE A 201 -17.07 -15.61 -18.19
CA ILE A 201 -16.09 -16.41 -17.45
C ILE A 201 -15.55 -17.54 -18.33
N VAL A 202 -14.23 -17.58 -18.52
CA VAL A 202 -13.54 -18.57 -19.36
C VAL A 202 -12.81 -19.64 -18.55
N ALA A 203 -12.47 -19.34 -17.29
CA ALA A 203 -11.83 -20.25 -16.35
C ALA A 203 -12.16 -19.83 -14.92
N GLU A 204 -12.29 -20.80 -14.01
CA GLU A 204 -12.44 -20.57 -12.58
C GLU A 204 -11.55 -21.54 -11.80
N LEU A 205 -11.09 -21.08 -10.65
CA LEU A 205 -10.36 -21.85 -9.66
C LEU A 205 -10.97 -21.60 -8.30
N ASP A 206 -11.46 -22.67 -7.69
CA ASP A 206 -12.02 -22.67 -6.35
C ASP A 206 -10.90 -22.76 -5.31
N LYS A 207 -10.85 -21.79 -4.40
CA LYS A 207 -9.86 -21.69 -3.32
C LYS A 207 -10.43 -22.12 -1.97
N GLY A 208 -11.62 -22.72 -1.95
CA GLY A 208 -12.31 -23.22 -0.77
C GLY A 208 -13.37 -22.27 -0.23
N PRO A 209 -13.98 -22.61 0.92
CA PRO A 209 -15.03 -21.80 1.54
C PRO A 209 -14.45 -20.49 2.10
N VAL A 210 -15.29 -19.45 2.11
CA VAL A 210 -14.98 -18.18 2.79
C VAL A 210 -14.82 -18.43 4.28
N ARG A 211 -13.60 -18.22 4.80
CA ARG A 211 -13.29 -18.43 6.23
C ARG A 211 -13.46 -17.18 7.09
N ASN A 212 -13.30 -16.00 6.50
CA ASN A 212 -13.40 -14.72 7.18
C ASN A 212 -14.46 -13.85 6.50
N ARG A 213 -15.52 -13.48 7.23
CA ARG A 213 -16.62 -12.66 6.69
C ARG A 213 -16.24 -11.22 6.39
N LEU A 214 -15.23 -10.69 7.08
CA LEU A 214 -14.81 -9.31 6.96
C LEU A 214 -13.80 -9.15 5.82
N LEU A 215 -12.62 -9.74 5.96
CA LEU A 215 -11.54 -9.50 5.00
C LEU A 215 -11.52 -10.54 3.88
N PRO A 216 -11.14 -10.14 2.65
CA PRO A 216 -10.77 -11.10 1.63
C PRO A 216 -9.59 -11.98 2.08
N ALA A 217 -9.58 -13.23 1.64
CA ALA A 217 -8.47 -14.15 1.93
C ALA A 217 -7.22 -13.86 1.08
N TYR A 218 -7.39 -13.19 -0.06
CA TYR A 218 -6.35 -12.96 -1.06
C TYR A 218 -6.36 -11.49 -1.50
N ALA A 219 -5.17 -10.91 -1.65
CA ALA A 219 -4.99 -9.72 -2.48
C ALA A 219 -4.68 -10.19 -3.90
N LEU A 220 -5.56 -9.88 -4.84
CA LEU A 220 -5.39 -10.16 -6.26
C LEU A 220 -4.52 -9.06 -6.89
N SER A 221 -3.65 -9.45 -7.81
CA SER A 221 -3.05 -8.59 -8.84
C SER A 221 -2.82 -9.40 -10.12
N ALA A 222 -2.33 -8.73 -11.16
CA ALA A 222 -1.91 -9.38 -12.41
C ALA A 222 -0.54 -8.83 -12.83
N GLU A 223 0.36 -9.73 -13.24
CA GLU A 223 1.71 -9.41 -13.72
C GLU A 223 1.88 -10.08 -15.10
N GLY A 224 1.85 -9.28 -16.17
CA GLY A 224 1.85 -9.81 -17.53
C GLY A 224 0.64 -10.72 -17.81
N GLU A 225 0.91 -11.99 -18.08
CA GLU A 225 -0.11 -13.03 -18.32
C GLU A 225 -0.35 -13.93 -17.10
N GLU A 226 0.13 -13.53 -15.91
CA GLU A 226 -0.03 -14.26 -14.66
C GLU A 226 -0.97 -13.55 -13.70
N ILE A 227 -1.77 -14.37 -13.01
CA ILE A 227 -2.56 -13.95 -11.86
C ILE A 227 -1.73 -14.17 -10.62
N VAL A 228 -1.58 -13.12 -9.81
CA VAL A 228 -0.83 -13.17 -8.57
C VAL A 228 -1.81 -13.05 -7.41
N LEU A 229 -1.67 -13.97 -6.45
CA LEU A 229 -2.43 -13.96 -5.20
C LEU A 229 -1.45 -13.81 -4.04
N ASP A 230 -1.50 -12.66 -3.39
CA ASP A 230 -0.81 -12.46 -2.13
C ASP A 230 -1.70 -12.95 -0.98
N VAL A 231 -1.19 -13.96 -0.29
CA VAL A 231 -1.74 -14.53 0.95
C VAL A 231 -0.82 -14.12 2.09
N ARG A 232 -1.33 -13.99 3.31
CA ARG A 232 -0.50 -13.72 4.51
C ARG A 232 0.68 -14.69 4.57
N GLY A 233 1.88 -14.21 4.21
CA GLY A 233 3.14 -14.94 4.24
C GLY A 233 3.55 -15.69 2.96
N ARG A 234 2.67 -15.86 1.96
CA ARG A 234 2.99 -16.59 0.71
C ARG A 234 2.40 -15.89 -0.52
N ARG A 235 3.10 -15.99 -1.65
CA ARG A 235 2.61 -15.55 -2.96
C ARG A 235 2.33 -16.78 -3.81
N GLU A 236 1.16 -16.82 -4.44
CA GLU A 236 0.79 -17.87 -5.39
C GLU A 236 0.64 -17.25 -6.77
N ARG A 237 1.15 -17.92 -7.81
CA ARG A 237 1.06 -17.48 -9.20
C ARG A 237 0.26 -18.50 -10.01
N TYR A 238 -0.61 -18.02 -10.88
CA TYR A 238 -1.41 -18.85 -11.77
C TYR A 238 -1.36 -18.33 -13.19
N ARG A 239 -1.37 -19.24 -14.17
CA ARG A 239 -1.46 -18.90 -15.57
C ARG A 239 -2.64 -19.61 -16.21
N LEU A 240 -3.33 -18.92 -17.11
CA LEU A 240 -4.42 -19.50 -17.88
C LEU A 240 -3.84 -20.37 -19.01
N ARG A 241 -4.14 -21.67 -18.98
CA ARG A 241 -3.87 -22.61 -20.06
C ARG A 241 -5.18 -23.17 -20.60
N GLY A 242 -5.54 -22.76 -21.81
CA GLY A 242 -6.84 -23.10 -22.39
C GLY A 242 -8.00 -22.52 -21.57
N LYS A 243 -8.71 -23.37 -20.83
CA LYS A 243 -9.84 -23.01 -19.93
C LYS A 243 -9.54 -23.29 -18.46
N THR A 244 -8.29 -23.57 -18.11
CA THR A 244 -7.87 -23.96 -16.76
C THR A 244 -6.85 -22.97 -16.22
N LEU A 245 -6.96 -22.63 -14.93
CA LEU A 245 -5.93 -21.90 -14.20
C LEU A 245 -4.96 -22.91 -13.59
N GLU A 246 -3.72 -22.91 -14.07
CA GLU A 246 -2.66 -23.79 -13.59
C GLU A 246 -1.68 -23.00 -12.72
N PRO A 247 -1.23 -23.57 -11.59
CA PRO A 247 -0.19 -22.94 -10.79
C PRO A 247 1.10 -22.81 -11.60
N VAL A 248 1.74 -21.66 -11.52
CA VAL A 248 3.11 -21.49 -12.02
C VAL A 248 4.02 -22.02 -10.92
N SER A 249 4.63 -23.18 -11.16
CA SER A 249 5.63 -23.72 -10.25
C SER A 249 6.90 -22.88 -10.34
N ASP A 250 6.99 -21.84 -9.52
CA ASP A 250 8.28 -21.33 -9.07
C ASP A 250 8.93 -22.48 -8.31
N GLY A 251 10.00 -23.04 -8.85
CA GLY A 251 10.70 -24.16 -8.23
C GLY A 251 11.22 -23.78 -6.84
N LEU A 252 10.40 -23.95 -5.81
CA LEU A 252 10.67 -24.34 -4.42
C LEU A 252 9.46 -23.94 -3.53
N PRO A 253 8.74 -24.91 -2.96
CA PRO A 253 7.75 -24.64 -1.93
C PRO A 253 8.47 -24.27 -0.62
N ASN A 254 8.00 -23.22 0.05
CA ASN A 254 8.30 -22.92 1.46
C ASN A 254 9.78 -22.77 1.84
N ARG A 255 10.48 -21.79 1.25
CA ARG A 255 11.58 -21.14 1.99
C ARG A 255 11.04 -19.88 2.66
N PRO A 256 11.41 -19.55 3.91
CA PRO A 256 11.35 -18.16 4.36
C PRO A 256 12.00 -17.32 3.26
N LEU A 257 11.35 -16.26 2.80
CA LEU A 257 11.90 -15.47 1.70
C LEU A 257 13.31 -15.05 2.13
N PRO A 258 14.37 -15.48 1.41
CA PRO A 258 15.71 -15.03 1.72
C PRO A 258 15.75 -13.51 1.62
N ALA A 259 16.65 -12.89 2.39
CA ALA A 259 16.94 -11.47 2.29
C ALA A 259 16.96 -11.05 0.81
N GLN A 260 16.09 -10.12 0.41
CA GLN A 260 16.00 -9.76 -1.00
C GLN A 260 17.04 -8.67 -1.28
N ILE A 261 17.88 -8.94 -2.27
CA ILE A 261 18.79 -7.95 -2.81
C ILE A 261 18.07 -7.19 -3.90
N ILE A 262 17.93 -5.91 -3.64
CA ILE A 262 17.48 -4.90 -4.57
C ILE A 262 18.68 -4.40 -5.36
N THR A 263 18.50 -4.05 -6.63
CA THR A 263 19.51 -3.38 -7.44
C THR A 263 18.94 -2.09 -8.05
N ALA A 264 19.62 -0.96 -7.91
CA ALA A 264 19.41 0.22 -8.77
C ALA A 264 20.73 0.87 -9.16
N GLY A 265 20.91 1.04 -10.47
CA GLY A 265 22.22 1.42 -11.01
C GLY A 265 23.30 0.42 -10.57
N SER A 266 24.38 0.93 -10.01
CA SER A 266 25.47 0.13 -9.41
C SER A 266 25.20 -0.26 -7.95
N MET A 267 24.19 0.31 -7.31
CA MET A 267 23.93 0.12 -5.88
C MET A 267 23.00 -1.07 -5.65
N ARG A 268 23.37 -1.90 -4.68
CA ARG A 268 22.60 -3.06 -4.27
C ARG A 268 22.25 -2.92 -2.79
N ILE A 269 20.98 -3.16 -2.44
CA ILE A 269 20.50 -3.06 -1.06
C ILE A 269 19.89 -4.39 -0.67
N ARG A 270 20.38 -4.98 0.42
CA ARG A 270 19.79 -6.17 1.02
C ARG A 270 18.90 -5.73 2.18
N TRP A 271 17.74 -6.36 2.33
CA TRP A 271 16.89 -6.14 3.50
C TRP A 271 16.52 -7.46 4.19
N GLU A 272 16.36 -7.37 5.50
CA GLU A 272 15.89 -8.44 6.39
C GLU A 272 14.72 -7.93 7.22
N LEU A 273 13.80 -8.81 7.60
CA LEU A 273 12.73 -8.51 8.54
C LEU A 273 12.84 -9.47 9.71
N GLU A 274 13.01 -8.92 10.91
CA GLU A 274 12.92 -9.65 12.16
C GLU A 274 11.82 -9.00 13.00
N GLU A 275 10.78 -9.78 13.33
CA GLU A 275 9.56 -9.29 13.97
C GLU A 275 8.92 -8.11 13.19
N GLU A 276 8.92 -6.91 13.78
CA GLU A 276 8.44 -5.66 13.17
C GLU A 276 9.57 -4.66 12.90
N GLN A 277 10.81 -5.15 12.70
CA GLN A 277 11.94 -4.34 12.29
C GLN A 277 12.50 -4.79 10.94
N ILE A 278 12.61 -3.84 10.01
CA ILE A 278 13.35 -4.00 8.77
C ILE A 278 14.78 -3.53 9.00
N THR A 279 15.74 -4.40 8.70
CA THR A 279 17.17 -4.06 8.68
C THR A 279 17.66 -3.96 7.24
N LEU A 280 18.40 -2.91 6.92
CA LEU A 280 18.93 -2.63 5.59
C LEU A 280 20.45 -2.67 5.58
N PHE A 281 20.98 -3.21 4.48
CA PHE A 281 22.42 -3.31 4.21
C PHE A 281 22.69 -2.84 2.78
N ALA A 282 23.77 -2.10 2.57
CA ALA A 282 24.34 -1.89 1.25
C ALA A 282 25.21 -3.10 0.90
N VAL A 283 25.04 -3.64 -0.29
CA VAL A 283 25.84 -4.77 -0.78
C VAL A 283 26.98 -4.21 -1.63
N THR A 284 28.21 -4.34 -1.14
CA THR A 284 29.42 -3.86 -1.79
C THR A 284 30.36 -5.03 -2.07
N GLY A 285 30.34 -5.53 -3.32
CA GLY A 285 31.10 -6.72 -3.70
C GLY A 285 30.54 -7.97 -3.01
N GLU A 286 31.36 -8.61 -2.16
CA GLU A 286 30.99 -9.79 -1.35
C GLU A 286 30.59 -9.43 0.09
N GLU A 287 30.67 -8.15 0.47
CA GLU A 287 30.37 -7.69 1.83
C GLU A 287 29.03 -6.95 1.90
N ASP A 288 28.34 -7.12 3.02
CA ASP A 288 27.13 -6.38 3.37
C ASP A 288 27.46 -5.34 4.45
N ILE A 289 27.29 -4.07 4.12
CA ILE A 289 27.48 -2.93 5.03
C ILE A 289 26.14 -2.58 5.64
N TYR A 290 26.00 -2.70 6.96
CA TYR A 290 24.81 -2.27 7.68
C TYR A 290 24.52 -0.77 7.42
N LEU A 291 23.27 -0.46 7.07
CA LEU A 291 22.79 0.90 6.84
C LEU A 291 21.93 1.40 8.00
N THR A 292 20.86 0.69 8.32
CA THR A 292 19.91 1.07 9.38
C THR A 292 18.99 -0.09 9.75
N HIS A 293 18.32 0.02 10.89
CA HIS A 293 17.06 -0.65 11.15
C HIS A 293 15.94 0.39 11.27
N ALA A 294 14.71 -0.01 10.95
CA ALA A 294 13.52 0.83 11.09
C ALA A 294 12.29 -0.03 11.41
N PRO A 295 11.34 0.47 12.22
CA PRO A 295 10.05 -0.19 12.38
C PRO A 295 9.37 -0.41 11.02
N GLY A 296 8.88 -1.62 10.76
CA GLY A 296 8.27 -1.94 9.48
C GLY A 296 7.66 -3.33 9.42
N LYS A 297 6.98 -3.60 8.31
CA LYS A 297 6.39 -4.90 8.00
C LYS A 297 6.98 -5.44 6.71
N ARG A 298 6.76 -6.72 6.44
CA ARG A 298 7.20 -7.37 5.20
C ARG A 298 6.81 -6.55 3.97
N PRO A 299 7.79 -6.00 3.22
CA PRO A 299 7.50 -5.26 1.99
C PRO A 299 6.81 -6.15 0.95
N LEU A 300 5.84 -5.57 0.26
CA LEU A 300 5.10 -6.13 -0.87
C LEU A 300 5.59 -5.58 -2.21
N ASP A 301 6.11 -4.36 -2.19
CA ASP A 301 6.65 -3.65 -3.34
C ASP A 301 7.91 -2.90 -2.94
N PHE A 302 8.80 -2.74 -3.93
CA PHE A 302 10.09 -2.13 -3.79
C PHE A 302 10.36 -1.20 -4.97
N GLN A 303 10.77 0.03 -4.69
CA GLN A 303 11.21 0.97 -5.72
C GLN A 303 12.44 1.77 -5.25
N MET A 304 13.28 2.17 -6.19
CA MET A 304 14.41 3.07 -5.93
C MET A 304 14.60 4.03 -7.09
N TRP A 305 14.90 5.27 -6.76
CA TRP A 305 15.16 6.34 -7.71
C TRP A 305 16.18 7.31 -7.12
N GLY A 306 17.22 7.65 -7.87
CA GLY A 306 18.31 8.48 -7.36
C GLY A 306 18.86 7.97 -6.03
N GLU A 307 18.72 8.78 -4.99
CA GLU A 307 19.16 8.50 -3.62
C GLU A 307 18.05 7.91 -2.71
N TYR A 308 16.86 7.62 -3.24
CA TYR A 308 15.70 7.24 -2.46
C TYR A 308 15.36 5.75 -2.61
N VAL A 309 15.03 5.14 -1.47
CA VAL A 309 14.61 3.75 -1.35
C VAL A 309 13.20 3.73 -0.78
N PHE A 310 12.28 3.07 -1.47
CA PHE A 310 10.88 2.97 -1.08
C PHE A 310 10.48 1.52 -0.85
N LEU A 311 10.08 1.22 0.40
CA LEU A 311 9.63 -0.09 0.85
C LEU A 311 8.17 0.01 1.23
N ARG A 312 7.27 -0.62 0.46
CA ARG A 312 5.82 -0.50 0.69
C ARG A 312 5.22 -1.81 1.15
N TRP A 313 4.31 -1.77 2.11
CA TRP A 313 3.45 -2.91 2.49
C TRP A 313 1.96 -2.51 2.39
N SER A 314 1.06 -3.31 2.96
CA SER A 314 -0.39 -3.16 2.74
C SER A 314 -0.99 -1.86 3.28
N ASP A 315 -0.45 -1.35 4.39
CA ASP A 315 -0.99 -0.25 5.20
C ASP A 315 0.10 0.72 5.66
N GLY A 316 1.19 0.82 4.90
CA GLY A 316 2.26 1.79 5.14
C GLY A 316 3.45 1.61 4.21
N ALA A 317 4.46 2.45 4.43
CA ALA A 317 5.72 2.39 3.72
C ALA A 317 6.87 3.07 4.50
N LEU A 318 8.10 2.76 4.09
CA LEU A 318 9.29 3.54 4.41
C LEU A 318 9.80 4.21 3.14
N LEU A 319 10.04 5.52 3.22
CA LEU A 319 10.84 6.25 2.25
C LEU A 319 12.17 6.63 2.93
N ILE A 320 13.28 6.21 2.35
CA ILE A 320 14.61 6.36 2.93
C ILE A 320 15.47 7.11 1.94
N ARG A 321 16.11 8.19 2.38
CA ARG A 321 17.12 8.90 1.59
C ARG A 321 18.50 8.43 2.00
N LEU A 322 19.30 8.07 1.02
CA LEU A 322 20.68 7.64 1.17
C LEU A 322 21.61 8.80 0.83
N ALA A 323 22.74 8.89 1.51
CA ALA A 323 23.84 9.74 1.09
C ALA A 323 24.91 8.85 0.44
N SER A 324 25.28 9.16 -0.80
CA SER A 324 26.49 8.61 -1.43
C SER A 324 27.58 9.68 -1.42
N ALA A 325 28.75 9.37 -0.88
CA ALA A 325 29.94 10.18 -1.16
C ALA A 325 30.27 10.03 -2.65
N LEU A 326 30.10 11.12 -3.43
CA LEU A 326 30.57 11.20 -4.82
C LEU A 326 32.09 11.35 -4.88
#